data_AF-A0A2I0FD85-F1
#
_entry.id   AF-A0A2I0FD85-F1
#
_cell.length_a   1.000
_cell.length_b   1.000
_cell.length_c   1.000
_cell.angle_alpha   90.00
_cell.angle_beta   90.00
_cell.angle_gamma   90.00
#
_symmetry.space_group_name_H-M   'P 1'
#
loop_
_entity.id
_entity.type
_entity.pdbx_description
1 polymer ?
#
loop_
_entity_poly.entity_id
_entity_poly.type
_entity_poly.pdbx_seq_one_letter_code
_entity_poly.pdbx_strand_id
1 'polypeptide(L)'
;MDKIREESFVSEIERRLIVSSFGENNKNCVVVRLNDDLTEKNSIQESTFKLRAHGFKASITNAKKSSFVILTNTKGISLIGSIIDVERHDSLEGRINIYFRDPCHIDTNELSKHITWNNSNPVRTISL
;
A
#
# COMPACT_ATOMS: atom_id res chain seq x y z
N MET A 1 8.59 -12.32 -22.15
CA MET A 1 7.88 -11.49 -21.14
C MET A 1 7.91 -12.30 -19.86
N ASP A 2 8.81 -11.96 -18.95
CA ASP A 2 8.80 -12.58 -17.63
C ASP A 2 7.47 -12.24 -16.97
N LYS A 3 6.68 -13.27 -16.65
CA LYS A 3 5.46 -13.10 -15.86
C LYS A 3 5.89 -12.48 -14.53
N ILE A 4 5.45 -11.26 -14.26
CA ILE A 4 5.59 -10.67 -12.92
C ILE A 4 4.97 -11.70 -11.98
N ARG A 5 5.79 -12.22 -11.07
CA ARG A 5 5.36 -13.23 -10.10
C ARG A 5 4.40 -12.53 -9.15
N GLU A 6 3.11 -12.82 -9.32
CA GLU A 6 2.01 -12.29 -8.53
C GLU A 6 1.80 -13.25 -7.36
N GLU A 7 2.08 -12.79 -6.14
CA GLU A 7 1.90 -13.59 -4.93
C GLU A 7 0.47 -13.41 -4.38
N SER A 8 -0.04 -14.43 -3.69
CA SER A 8 -1.32 -14.30 -2.98
C SER A 8 -1.20 -13.22 -1.90
N PHE A 9 -2.21 -12.35 -1.81
CA PHE A 9 -2.27 -11.26 -0.84
C PHE A 9 -2.22 -11.77 0.60
N VAL A 10 -3.08 -12.74 0.95
CA VAL A 10 -3.11 -13.31 2.31
C VAL A 10 -1.79 -14.01 2.62
N SER A 11 -1.32 -14.84 1.70
CA SER A 11 -0.08 -15.62 1.87
C SER A 11 1.14 -14.72 2.08
N GLU A 12 1.22 -13.60 1.34
CA GLU A 12 2.30 -12.64 1.46
C GLU A 12 2.29 -11.92 2.81
N ILE A 13 1.12 -11.54 3.33
CA ILE A 13 1.01 -10.98 4.68
C ILE A 13 1.48 -11.99 5.72
N GLU A 14 1.02 -13.23 5.64
CA GLU A 14 1.40 -14.27 6.60
C GLU A 14 2.88 -14.58 6.56
N ARG A 15 3.48 -14.64 5.36
CA ARG A 15 4.92 -14.79 5.18
C ARG A 15 5.71 -13.67 5.84
N ARG A 16 5.30 -12.41 5.66
CA ARG A 16 5.96 -11.26 6.30
C ARG A 16 5.84 -11.31 7.81
N LEU A 17 4.70 -11.72 8.36
CA LEU A 17 4.54 -11.83 9.81
C LEU A 17 5.39 -12.93 10.43
N ILE A 18 5.58 -14.06 9.73
CA ILE A 18 6.46 -15.15 10.17
C ILE A 18 7.92 -14.68 10.19
N VAL A 19 8.34 -13.98 9.15
CA VAL A 19 9.70 -13.44 9.00
C VAL A 19 9.69 -11.94 9.27
N SER A 20 9.06 -11.55 10.39
CA SER A 20 8.83 -10.14 10.68
C SER A 20 10.13 -9.36 10.75
N SER A 21 10.11 -8.21 10.10
CA SER A 21 11.23 -7.32 10.04
C SER A 21 10.68 -5.91 10.26
N PHE A 22 11.16 -5.21 11.30
CA PHE A 22 10.80 -3.82 11.63
C PHE A 22 9.29 -3.51 11.66
N GLY A 23 8.68 -3.48 12.85
CA GLY A 23 7.32 -2.94 13.04
C GLY A 23 6.15 -3.81 12.55
N GLU A 24 6.42 -4.85 11.74
CA GLU A 24 5.44 -5.82 11.25
C GLU A 24 4.96 -6.75 12.36
N ASN A 25 3.89 -6.36 13.06
CA ASN A 25 3.39 -7.13 14.21
C ASN A 25 1.90 -7.52 14.10
N ASN A 26 1.23 -7.10 13.02
CA ASN A 26 -0.20 -7.35 12.84
C ASN A 26 -0.60 -7.35 11.35
N LYS A 27 -1.83 -7.78 11.06
CA LYS A 27 -2.41 -7.84 9.72
C LYS A 27 -3.04 -6.52 9.22
N ASN A 28 -2.83 -5.40 9.93
CA ASN A 28 -3.40 -4.11 9.55
C ASN A 28 -2.67 -3.52 8.34
N CYS A 29 -3.45 -3.06 7.37
CA CYS A 29 -2.97 -2.48 6.13
C CYS A 29 -3.59 -1.12 5.88
N VAL A 30 -2.80 -0.15 5.40
CA VAL A 30 -3.31 1.04 4.71
C VAL A 30 -3.31 0.77 3.22
N VAL A 31 -4.46 0.87 2.58
CA VAL A 31 -4.56 0.69 1.14
C VAL A 31 -4.81 2.04 0.48
N VAL A 32 -4.00 2.34 -0.51
CA VAL A 32 -3.98 3.61 -1.23
C VAL A 32 -4.26 3.34 -2.71
N ARG A 33 -5.35 3.90 -3.21
CA ARG A 33 -5.70 3.90 -4.63
C ARG A 33 -5.10 5.12 -5.30
N LEU A 34 -4.23 4.89 -6.27
CA LEU A 34 -3.62 5.93 -7.10
C LEU A 34 -4.61 6.33 -8.22
N ASN A 35 -4.68 7.62 -8.53
CA ASN A 35 -5.51 8.14 -9.62
C ASN A 35 -4.97 7.72 -10.99
N ASP A 36 -5.88 7.52 -11.94
CA ASP A 36 -5.56 7.02 -13.28
C ASP A 36 -4.62 7.94 -14.08
N ASP A 37 -4.74 9.25 -13.89
CA ASP A 37 -3.90 10.25 -14.54
C ASP A 37 -2.46 10.28 -13.99
N LEU A 38 -2.24 9.71 -12.80
CA LEU A 38 -0.91 9.43 -12.28
C LEU A 38 -0.41 8.07 -12.77
N THR A 39 -1.26 7.18 -13.31
CA THR A 39 -0.94 5.78 -13.61
C THR A 39 -0.44 5.53 -15.03
N GLU A 40 0.56 6.27 -15.48
CA GLU A 40 1.53 5.59 -16.32
C GLU A 40 2.20 4.49 -15.48
N LYS A 41 2.69 3.41 -16.12
CA LYS A 41 3.55 2.39 -15.48
C LYS A 41 4.58 3.00 -14.52
N ASN A 42 4.99 4.22 -14.83
CA ASN A 42 5.89 5.10 -14.11
C ASN A 42 5.48 5.45 -12.67
N SER A 43 4.21 5.61 -12.23
CA SER A 43 3.96 6.10 -10.85
C SER A 43 3.97 5.05 -9.75
N ILE A 44 3.47 3.84 -10.02
CA ILE A 44 3.68 2.71 -9.11
C ILE A 44 5.17 2.38 -9.12
N GLN A 45 5.80 2.33 -10.29
CA GLN A 45 7.25 2.14 -10.39
C GLN A 45 8.04 3.25 -9.68
N GLU A 46 7.63 4.51 -9.74
CA GLU A 46 8.29 5.64 -9.06
C GLU A 46 8.04 5.61 -7.55
N SER A 47 6.82 5.32 -7.10
CA SER A 47 6.52 5.17 -5.67
C SER A 47 7.24 3.95 -5.08
N THR A 48 7.41 2.90 -5.90
CA THR A 48 8.18 1.69 -5.56
C THR A 48 9.69 1.98 -5.60
N PHE A 49 10.18 2.76 -6.57
CA PHE A 49 11.58 3.16 -6.69
C PHE A 49 11.98 4.11 -5.56
N LYS A 50 11.09 5.04 -5.20
CA LYS A 50 11.27 5.97 -4.08
C LYS A 50 10.89 5.36 -2.74
N LEU A 51 10.35 4.13 -2.72
CA LEU A 51 9.91 3.41 -1.52
C LEU A 51 9.00 4.27 -0.63
N ARG A 52 8.13 5.07 -1.27
CA ARG A 52 7.37 6.14 -0.62
C ARG A 52 6.03 6.36 -1.32
N ALA A 53 4.96 6.35 -0.52
CA ALA A 53 3.62 6.78 -0.89
C ALA A 53 3.41 8.22 -0.38
N HIS A 54 3.46 9.19 -1.29
CA HIS A 54 3.54 10.61 -0.94
C HIS A 54 2.19 11.35 -1.02
N GLY A 55 1.86 12.12 0.02
CA GLY A 55 0.77 13.10 -0.03
C GLY A 55 -0.63 12.51 -0.09
N PHE A 56 -0.90 11.44 0.65
CA PHE A 56 -2.23 10.83 0.70
C PHE A 56 -3.06 11.40 1.85
N LYS A 57 -4.34 11.67 1.59
CA LYS A 57 -5.29 12.13 2.62
C LYS A 57 -5.73 10.93 3.45
N ALA A 58 -5.10 10.76 4.62
CA ALA A 58 -5.35 9.62 5.50
C ALA A 58 -5.07 9.97 6.97
N SER A 59 -5.67 9.21 7.89
CA SER A 59 -5.39 9.32 9.32
C SER A 59 -3.97 8.82 9.62
N ILE A 60 -3.09 9.71 10.07
CA ILE A 60 -1.75 9.35 10.52
C ILE A 60 -1.78 8.29 11.62
N THR A 61 -2.75 8.37 12.53
CA THR A 61 -2.91 7.42 13.63
C THR A 61 -3.21 6.02 13.12
N ASN A 62 -4.07 5.88 12.11
CA ASN A 62 -4.38 4.57 11.52
C ASN A 62 -3.20 4.04 10.72
N ALA A 63 -2.49 4.91 10.00
CA ALA A 63 -1.32 4.52 9.24
C ALA A 63 -0.17 4.06 10.14
N LYS A 64 0.09 4.74 11.26
CA LYS A 64 1.10 4.31 12.25
C LYS A 64 0.74 3.01 12.99
N LYS A 65 -0.54 2.64 13.02
CA LYS A 65 -1.02 1.35 13.58
C LYS A 65 -1.01 0.22 12.56
N SER A 66 -0.76 0.53 11.30
CA SER A 66 -0.74 -0.44 10.22
C SER A 66 0.67 -0.98 10.01
N SER A 67 0.79 -2.27 9.75
CA SER A 67 2.08 -2.91 9.45
C SER A 67 2.44 -2.78 7.97
N PHE A 68 1.43 -2.72 7.10
CA PHE A 68 1.63 -2.77 5.66
C PHE A 68 0.95 -1.59 4.95
N VAL A 69 1.54 -1.17 3.83
CA VAL A 69 0.92 -0.29 2.86
C VAL A 69 0.70 -1.05 1.57
N ILE A 70 -0.47 -0.85 0.98
CA ILE A 70 -0.83 -1.44 -0.31
C ILE A 70 -1.12 -0.31 -1.27
N LEU A 71 -0.39 -0.28 -2.39
CA LEU A 71 -0.62 0.66 -3.49
C LEU A 71 -1.38 -0.07 -4.58
N THR A 72 -2.52 0.47 -5.01
CA THR A 72 -3.34 -0.12 -6.07
C THR A 72 -3.84 0.92 -7.06
N ASN A 73 -4.23 0.51 -8.26
CA ASN A 73 -4.82 1.38 -9.28
C ASN A 73 -6.03 0.72 -9.98
N THR A 74 -6.73 1.46 -10.85
CA THR A 74 -7.85 0.91 -11.64
C THR A 74 -7.42 -0.13 -12.67
N LYS A 75 -6.15 -0.14 -13.06
CA LYS A 75 -5.58 -1.05 -14.06
C LYS A 75 -5.29 -2.45 -13.50
N GLY A 76 -5.62 -2.70 -12.24
CA GLY A 76 -5.48 -4.02 -11.63
C GLY A 76 -4.06 -4.33 -11.14
N ILE A 77 -3.21 -3.32 -10.95
CA ILE A 77 -1.88 -3.50 -10.36
C ILE A 77 -1.98 -3.22 -8.86
N SER A 78 -1.56 -4.18 -8.05
CA SER A 78 -1.45 -4.02 -6.60
C SER A 78 -0.06 -4.41 -6.12
N LEU A 79 0.45 -3.64 -5.17
CA LEU A 79 1.76 -3.82 -4.58
C LEU A 79 1.66 -3.64 -3.08
N ILE A 80 2.29 -4.51 -2.32
CA ILE A 80 2.40 -4.42 -0.86
C ILE A 80 3.84 -4.05 -0.47
N GLY A 81 3.95 -3.20 0.54
CA GLY A 81 5.21 -2.86 1.19
C GLY A 81 5.04 -2.85 2.71
N SER A 82 6.14 -3.10 3.41
CA SER A 82 6.16 -3.05 4.87
C SER A 82 6.44 -1.63 5.33
N ILE A 83 5.59 -1.08 6.20
CA ILE A 83 5.70 0.32 6.63
C ILE A 83 6.92 0.46 7.55
N ILE A 84 7.79 1.40 7.21
CA ILE A 84 8.93 1.79 8.03
C ILE A 84 8.59 3.06 8.83
N ASP A 85 7.96 4.03 8.19
CA ASP A 85 7.61 5.27 8.87
C ASP A 85 6.41 5.96 8.23
N VAL A 86 5.76 6.81 9.02
CA VAL A 86 4.64 7.64 8.59
C VAL A 86 4.78 9.03 9.17
N GLU A 87 4.80 10.02 8.28
CA GLU A 87 4.96 11.43 8.64
C GLU A 87 3.82 12.27 8.07
N ARG A 88 3.59 13.44 8.68
CA ARG A 88 2.71 14.44 8.07
C ARG A 88 3.38 15.00 6.82
N HIS A 89 2.59 15.35 5.83
CA HIS A 89 3.10 16.03 4.64
C HIS A 89 3.40 17.49 4.98
N ASP A 90 4.59 17.97 4.63
CA ASP A 90 5.11 19.27 5.08
C ASP A 90 4.26 20.46 4.61
N SER A 91 3.72 20.39 3.38
CA SER A 91 3.00 21.49 2.75
C SER A 91 1.50 21.28 2.53
N LEU A 92 0.98 20.08 2.79
CA LEU A 92 -0.42 19.76 2.47
C LEU A 92 -1.14 19.29 3.72
N GLU A 93 -2.01 20.15 4.23
CA GLU A 93 -2.74 19.91 5.47
C GLU A 93 -3.60 18.63 5.38
N GLY A 94 -3.53 17.82 6.44
CA GLY A 94 -4.29 16.56 6.54
C GLY A 94 -3.81 15.44 5.61
N ARG A 95 -2.64 15.59 4.98
CA ARG A 95 -2.00 14.54 4.18
C ARG A 95 -0.79 13.95 4.89
N ILE A 96 -0.49 12.69 4.56
CA ILE A 96 0.63 11.95 5.12
C ILE A 96 1.52 11.36 4.04
N ASN A 97 2.75 11.09 4.43
CA ASN A 97 3.74 10.33 3.68
C ASN A 97 3.93 8.98 4.37
N ILE A 98 3.92 7.89 3.60
CA ILE A 98 4.18 6.55 4.10
C ILE A 98 5.45 6.04 3.42
N TYR A 99 6.45 5.71 4.22
CA TYR A 99 7.70 5.11 3.75
C TYR A 99 7.63 3.61 4.00
N PHE A 100 8.04 2.82 3.02
CA PHE A 100 7.91 1.38 3.08
C PHE A 100 9.08 0.67 2.43
N ARG A 101 9.22 -0.63 2.67
CA ARG A 101 10.25 -1.46 2.04
C ARG A 101 9.69 -2.77 1.52
N ASP A 102 10.59 -3.53 0.90
CA ASP A 102 10.34 -4.86 0.38
C ASP A 102 9.07 -4.91 -0.48
N PRO A 103 8.99 -4.06 -1.52
CA PRO A 103 7.82 -4.02 -2.38
C PRO A 103 7.62 -5.36 -3.09
N CYS A 104 6.40 -5.90 -3.05
CA CYS A 104 6.03 -7.14 -3.72
C CYS A 104 4.69 -6.98 -4.45
N HIS A 105 4.59 -7.51 -5.66
CA HIS A 105 3.32 -7.56 -6.39
C HIS A 105 2.39 -8.62 -5.81
N ILE A 106 1.12 -8.27 -5.65
CA ILE A 106 0.09 -9.17 -5.09
C ILE A 106 -1.11 -9.28 -6.01
N ASP A 107 -1.84 -10.38 -5.88
CA ASP A 107 -3.09 -10.63 -6.62
C ASP A 107 -4.14 -9.56 -6.29
N THR A 108 -4.42 -8.70 -7.28
CA THR A 108 -5.42 -7.64 -7.14
C THR A 108 -6.84 -8.19 -7.00
N ASN A 109 -7.15 -9.33 -7.62
CA ASN A 109 -8.46 -9.95 -7.49
C ASN A 109 -8.66 -10.45 -6.06
N GLU A 110 -7.61 -10.99 -5.43
CA GLU A 110 -7.66 -11.35 -4.02
C GLU A 110 -7.86 -10.13 -3.13
N LEU A 111 -7.08 -9.05 -3.33
CA LEU A 111 -7.23 -7.79 -2.60
C LEU A 111 -8.66 -7.22 -2.68
N SER A 112 -9.27 -7.27 -3.85
CA SER A 112 -10.62 -6.73 -4.09
C SER A 112 -11.72 -7.39 -3.26
N LYS A 113 -11.50 -8.62 -2.77
CA LYS A 113 -12.44 -9.32 -1.87
C LYS A 113 -12.49 -8.68 -0.48
N HIS A 114 -11.45 -7.92 -0.12
CA HIS A 114 -11.31 -7.29 1.20
C HIS A 114 -11.60 -5.78 1.18
N ILE A 115 -11.77 -5.16 0.00
CA ILE A 115 -11.87 -3.71 -0.12
C ILE A 115 -12.95 -3.29 -1.12
N THR A 116 -13.93 -2.53 -0.63
CA THR A 116 -14.93 -1.87 -1.48
C THR A 116 -14.61 -0.38 -1.63
N TRP A 117 -14.32 0.02 -2.87
CA TRP A 117 -14.03 1.40 -3.21
C TRP A 117 -15.31 2.19 -3.51
N ASN A 118 -15.31 3.47 -3.14
CA ASN A 118 -16.27 4.45 -3.67
C ASN A 118 -15.51 5.70 -4.14
N ASN A 119 -16.16 6.52 -4.98
CA ASN A 119 -15.50 7.64 -5.66
C ASN A 119 -14.88 8.68 -4.73
N SER A 120 -15.30 8.74 -3.46
CA SER A 120 -14.85 9.76 -2.51
C SER A 120 -13.64 9.33 -1.67
N ASN A 121 -13.21 8.07 -1.73
CA ASN A 121 -12.24 7.55 -0.77
C ASN A 121 -11.07 6.81 -1.45
N PRO A 122 -9.96 7.51 -1.72
CA PRO A 122 -8.76 6.90 -2.28
C PRO A 122 -7.92 6.15 -1.24
N VAL A 123 -8.23 6.25 0.05
CA VAL A 123 -7.49 5.54 1.11
C VAL A 123 -8.45 4.74 2.00
N ARG A 124 -8.02 3.53 2.36
CA ARG A 124 -8.72 2.60 3.26
C ARG A 124 -7.75 2.04 4.29
N THR A 125 -8.29 1.63 5.43
CA THR A 125 -7.56 0.79 6.39
C THR A 125 -8.34 -0.51 6.52
N ILE A 126 -7.66 -1.63 6.40
CA ILE A 126 -8.25 -2.97 6.59
C ILE A 126 -7.38 -3.78 7.55
N SER A 127 -7.96 -4.80 8.16
CA SER A 127 -7.24 -5.88 8.83
C SER A 127 -7.63 -7.19 8.16
N LEU A 128 -6.65 -8.04 7.89
CA LEU A 128 -6.88 -9.45 7.59
C LEU A 128 -6.94 -10.30 8.87
#